data_AF-A0A9P6ZIB9-F1
#
_entry.id   AF-A0A9P6ZIB9-F1
#
_cell.length_a   1.000
_cell.length_b   1.000
_cell.length_c   1.000
_cell.angle_alpha   90.00
_cell.angle_beta   90.00
_cell.angle_gamma   90.00
#
_symmetry.space_group_name_H-M   'P 1'
#
loop_
_entity.id
_entity.type
_entity.pdbx_description
1 polymer ?
#
loop_
_entity_poly.entity_id
_entity_poly.type
_entity_poly.pdbx_seq_one_letter_code
_entity_poly.pdbx_strand_id
1 'polypeptide(L)'
;MPTRAVRHTNASLPTEFRSLYRLFLRANSAVVLHHSPSKKQVHRLWRPVFDEAAFKIHRLQHHDVCSSEQINIVQWLYTWHKRVDHTLSLLATAAVSRGLAHKITRNLKWLRQNHVLWVDKLYYSHKPFWKPQLPQNSAQYQPYSLPTPGSRPDHILRKNRKMRLFDEQCSNAIGEVVKMAEGRHDIILGRLRLKRWQQEWSS
;
A
#
# COMPACT_ATOMS: atom_id res chain seq x y z
N MET A 1 -48.02 -12.90 -11.41
CA MET A 1 -47.37 -11.58 -11.26
C MET A 1 -46.20 -11.73 -10.31
N PRO A 2 -44.96 -11.98 -10.78
CA PRO A 2 -43.84 -12.18 -9.87
C PRO A 2 -43.34 -10.84 -9.34
N THR A 3 -43.30 -10.76 -8.02
CA THR A 3 -42.75 -9.67 -7.21
C THR A 3 -41.27 -9.47 -7.55
N ARG A 4 -40.96 -8.29 -8.07
CA ARG A 4 -39.61 -7.85 -8.44
C ARG A 4 -38.77 -7.76 -7.17
N ALA A 5 -37.87 -8.73 -6.98
CA ALA A 5 -36.90 -8.73 -5.89
C ALA A 5 -36.13 -7.39 -5.89
N VAL A 6 -36.25 -6.66 -4.78
CA VAL A 6 -35.41 -5.50 -4.49
C VAL A 6 -33.99 -6.03 -4.35
N ARG A 7 -33.18 -5.81 -5.39
CA ARG A 7 -31.74 -6.04 -5.30
C ARG A 7 -31.22 -5.05 -4.25
N HIS A 8 -30.80 -5.56 -3.10
CA HIS A 8 -29.86 -4.85 -2.25
C HIS A 8 -28.66 -4.50 -3.12
N THR A 9 -28.56 -3.23 -3.54
CA THR A 9 -27.38 -2.77 -4.24
C THR A 9 -26.26 -2.80 -3.21
N ASN A 10 -25.32 -3.73 -3.37
CA ASN A 10 -24.02 -3.62 -2.71
C ASN A 10 -23.52 -2.21 -3.03
N ALA A 11 -23.49 -1.34 -2.02
CA ALA A 11 -23.38 0.10 -2.22
C ALA A 11 -22.15 0.41 -3.09
N SER A 12 -22.39 0.80 -4.34
CA SER A 12 -21.30 1.15 -5.26
C SER A 12 -20.66 2.44 -4.77
N LEU A 13 -19.34 2.57 -4.95
CA LEU A 13 -18.65 3.84 -4.71
C LEU A 13 -19.29 4.97 -5.55
N PRO A 14 -19.34 6.21 -5.02
CA PRO A 14 -19.81 7.38 -5.75
C PRO A 14 -19.11 7.56 -7.09
N THR A 15 -19.81 8.16 -8.05
CA THR A 15 -19.31 8.32 -9.43
C THR A 15 -18.13 9.29 -9.48
N GLU A 16 -18.17 10.30 -8.62
CA GLU A 16 -17.16 11.34 -8.42
C GLU A 16 -15.84 10.74 -7.91
N PHE A 17 -15.93 9.82 -6.95
CA PHE A 17 -14.74 9.11 -6.46
C PHE A 17 -14.10 8.27 -7.57
N ARG A 18 -14.92 7.57 -8.37
CA ARG A 18 -14.44 6.75 -9.48
C ARG A 18 -13.83 7.59 -10.60
N SER A 19 -14.40 8.75 -10.92
CA SER A 19 -13.85 9.68 -11.92
C SER A 19 -12.52 10.27 -11.46
N LEU A 20 -12.43 10.70 -10.19
CA LEU A 20 -11.20 11.19 -9.58
C LEU A 20 -10.08 10.14 -9.60
N TYR A 21 -10.39 8.90 -9.19
CA TYR A 21 -9.42 7.81 -9.23
C TYR A 21 -8.94 7.51 -10.66
N ARG A 22 -9.84 7.52 -11.65
CA ARG A 22 -9.45 7.35 -13.06
C ARG A 22 -8.55 8.49 -13.56
N LEU A 23 -8.87 9.74 -13.20
CA LEU A 23 -8.04 10.90 -13.54
C LEU A 23 -6.63 10.75 -12.93
N PHE A 24 -6.57 10.37 -11.66
CA PHE A 24 -5.32 10.10 -10.95
C PHE A 24 -4.48 9.02 -11.64
N LEU A 25 -5.09 7.91 -12.06
CA LEU A 25 -4.39 6.86 -12.80
C LEU A 25 -3.86 7.34 -14.16
N ARG A 26 -4.60 8.19 -14.87
CA ARG A 26 -4.16 8.80 -16.13
C ARG A 26 -2.99 9.75 -15.91
N ALA A 27 -3.08 10.64 -14.92
CA ALA A 27 -2.00 11.56 -14.57
C ALA A 27 -0.72 10.80 -14.21
N ASN A 28 -0.81 9.78 -13.35
CA ASN A 28 0.31 8.92 -13.00
C ASN A 28 0.94 8.23 -14.23
N SER A 29 0.11 7.73 -15.16
CA SER A 29 0.57 7.13 -16.41
C SER A 29 1.37 8.13 -17.26
N ALA A 30 0.91 9.39 -17.34
CA ALA A 30 1.60 10.45 -18.07
C ALA A 30 2.94 10.83 -17.41
N VAL A 31 3.00 10.94 -16.08
CA VAL A 31 4.24 11.27 -15.35
C VAL A 31 5.36 10.27 -15.62
N VAL A 32 5.01 8.99 -15.72
CA VAL A 32 5.99 7.92 -16.00
C VAL A 32 6.18 7.65 -17.49
N LEU A 33 5.73 8.56 -18.37
CA LEU A 33 5.82 8.44 -19.82
C LEU A 33 5.28 7.10 -20.34
N HIS A 34 4.16 6.64 -19.75
CA HIS A 34 3.51 5.37 -20.05
C HIS A 34 4.39 4.12 -19.84
N HIS A 35 5.52 4.23 -19.13
CA HIS A 35 6.36 3.09 -18.81
C HIS A 35 5.67 2.12 -17.83
N SER A 36 5.19 0.99 -18.34
CA SER A 36 4.32 0.05 -17.62
C SER A 36 4.88 -0.44 -16.27
N PRO A 37 6.17 -0.85 -16.16
CA PRO A 37 6.74 -1.24 -14.87
C PRO A 37 6.75 -0.11 -13.85
N SER A 38 7.10 1.13 -14.26
CA SER A 38 7.09 2.29 -13.37
C SER A 38 5.69 2.61 -12.89
N LYS A 39 4.73 2.64 -13.82
CA LYS A 39 3.30 2.86 -13.54
C LYS A 39 2.80 1.91 -12.45
N LYS A 40 3.10 0.61 -12.57
CA LYS A 40 2.66 -0.41 -11.60
C LYS A 40 3.25 -0.19 -10.20
N GLN A 41 4.52 0.20 -10.10
CA GLN A 41 5.16 0.42 -8.79
C GLN A 41 4.60 1.66 -8.11
N VAL A 42 4.47 2.74 -8.88
CA VAL A 42 3.97 4.01 -8.38
C VAL A 42 2.47 3.90 -8.02
N HIS A 43 1.66 3.22 -8.83
CA HIS A 43 0.25 2.93 -8.49
C HIS A 43 0.11 2.16 -7.18
N ARG A 44 0.99 1.17 -6.92
CA ARG A 44 0.98 0.41 -5.67
C ARG A 44 1.29 1.25 -4.43
N LEU A 45 1.96 2.39 -4.56
CA LEU A 45 2.19 3.31 -3.45
C LEU A 45 0.92 4.09 -3.09
N TRP A 46 0.16 4.55 -4.08
CA TRP A 46 -1.03 5.37 -3.84
C TRP A 46 -2.30 4.56 -3.58
N ARG A 47 -2.37 3.32 -4.08
CA ARG A 47 -3.53 2.45 -3.88
C ARG A 47 -4.01 2.35 -2.42
N PRO A 48 -3.14 2.15 -1.41
CA PRO A 48 -3.57 2.13 -0.01
C PRO A 48 -4.34 3.39 0.42
N VAL A 49 -3.95 4.56 -0.08
CA VAL A 49 -4.58 5.85 0.28
C VAL A 49 -5.97 5.97 -0.35
N PHE A 50 -6.15 5.47 -1.57
CA PHE A 50 -7.46 5.40 -2.21
C PHE A 50 -8.36 4.32 -1.61
N ASP A 51 -7.79 3.17 -1.23
CA ASP A 51 -8.55 2.09 -0.60
C ASP A 51 -9.05 2.52 0.80
N GLU A 52 -8.25 3.29 1.56
CA GLU A 52 -8.68 3.91 2.83
C GLU A 52 -9.81 4.93 2.63
N ALA A 53 -9.72 5.78 1.60
CA ALA A 53 -10.78 6.74 1.28
C ALA A 53 -12.07 6.03 0.85
N ALA A 54 -11.97 4.99 0.03
CA ALA A 54 -13.10 4.16 -0.38
C ALA A 54 -13.78 3.51 0.83
N PHE A 55 -12.99 2.95 1.77
CA PHE A 55 -13.50 2.39 3.01
C PHE A 55 -14.26 3.42 3.85
N LYS A 56 -13.71 4.64 4.01
CA LYS A 56 -14.34 5.73 4.75
C LYS A 56 -15.64 6.22 4.08
N ILE A 57 -15.67 6.30 2.75
CA ILE A 57 -16.88 6.65 1.99
C ILE A 57 -17.96 5.57 2.19
N HIS A 58 -17.59 4.29 2.09
CA HIS A 58 -18.53 3.22 2.38
C HIS A 58 -19.05 3.30 3.81
N ARG A 59 -18.17 3.54 4.79
CA ARG A 59 -18.59 3.69 6.19
C ARG A 59 -19.61 4.82 6.37
N LEU A 60 -19.43 5.97 5.70
CA LEU A 60 -20.41 7.06 5.71
C LEU A 60 -21.75 6.72 5.05
N GLN A 61 -21.76 5.79 4.08
CA GLN A 61 -23.00 5.34 3.44
C GLN A 61 -23.82 4.39 4.33
N HIS A 62 -23.21 3.80 5.36
CA HIS A 62 -23.92 2.95 6.32
C HIS A 62 -24.47 3.83 7.45
N HIS A 63 -25.76 3.69 7.76
CA HIS A 63 -26.48 4.53 8.72
C HIS A 63 -26.14 4.26 10.19
N ASP A 64 -25.19 3.36 10.48
CA ASP A 64 -24.84 2.92 11.84
C ASP A 64 -23.72 3.76 12.50
N VAL A 65 -23.32 4.87 11.89
CA VAL A 65 -22.18 5.68 12.36
C VAL A 65 -22.65 6.78 13.33
N CYS A 66 -22.00 6.87 14.50
CA CYS A 66 -22.24 7.93 15.48
C CYS A 66 -21.92 9.32 14.88
N SER A 67 -22.67 10.35 15.29
CA SER A 67 -22.53 11.72 14.76
C SER A 67 -21.10 12.29 14.89
N SER A 68 -20.39 11.99 15.97
CA SER A 68 -18.99 12.43 16.17
C SER A 68 -18.03 11.75 15.20
N GLU A 69 -18.22 10.45 14.94
CA GLU A 69 -17.43 9.71 13.98
C GLU A 69 -17.70 10.20 12.54
N GLN A 70 -18.95 10.49 12.22
CA GLN A 70 -19.34 11.04 10.93
C GLN A 70 -18.60 12.36 10.64
N ILE A 71 -18.55 13.28 11.61
CA ILE A 71 -17.82 14.55 11.49
C ILE A 71 -16.33 14.30 11.22
N ASN A 72 -15.71 13.38 11.97
CA ASN A 72 -14.30 13.04 11.80
C ASN A 72 -14.01 12.46 10.40
N ILE A 73 -14.88 11.58 9.89
CA ILE A 73 -14.72 11.00 8.55
C ILE A 73 -14.89 12.09 7.47
N VAL A 74 -15.88 12.97 7.61
CA VAL A 74 -16.10 14.08 6.66
C VAL A 74 -14.90 15.02 6.64
N GLN A 75 -14.38 15.42 7.81
CA GLN A 75 -13.20 16.27 7.91
C GLN A 75 -11.94 15.61 7.31
N TRP A 76 -11.78 14.30 7.54
CA TRP A 76 -10.71 13.53 6.93
C TRP A 76 -10.84 13.50 5.40
N LEU A 77 -12.04 13.25 4.86
CA LEU A 77 -12.29 13.20 3.42
C LEU A 77 -12.08 14.56 2.75
N TYR A 78 -12.46 15.64 3.43
CA TYR A 78 -12.18 17.01 2.97
C TYR A 78 -10.68 17.25 2.84
N THR A 79 -9.92 16.92 3.89
CA THR A 79 -8.45 17.05 3.89
C THR A 79 -7.82 16.16 2.81
N TRP A 80 -8.30 14.93 2.69
CA TRP A 80 -7.84 13.99 1.66
C TRP A 80 -8.09 14.54 0.25
N HIS A 81 -9.28 15.09 -0.02
CA HIS A 81 -9.61 15.67 -1.33
C HIS A 81 -8.66 16.81 -1.69
N LYS A 82 -8.46 17.75 -0.76
CA LYS A 82 -7.50 18.86 -0.93
C LYS A 82 -6.10 18.35 -1.26
N ARG A 83 -5.63 17.32 -0.55
CA ARG A 83 -4.31 16.74 -0.81
C ARG A 83 -4.24 16.00 -2.14
N VAL A 84 -5.32 15.35 -2.58
CA VAL A 84 -5.39 14.72 -3.90
C VAL A 84 -5.29 15.79 -5.00
N ASP A 85 -5.96 16.92 -4.86
CA ASP A 85 -5.89 18.02 -5.84
C ASP A 85 -4.48 18.59 -5.98
N HIS A 86 -3.81 18.88 -4.86
CA HIS A 86 -2.40 19.28 -4.89
C HIS A 86 -1.49 18.21 -5.50
N THR A 87 -1.78 16.94 -5.22
CA THR A 87 -1.02 15.82 -5.81
C THR A 87 -1.25 15.73 -7.32
N LEU A 88 -2.48 15.94 -7.80
CA LEU A 88 -2.78 16.00 -9.23
C LEU A 88 -2.06 17.17 -9.91
N SER A 89 -2.00 18.33 -9.27
CA SER A 89 -1.22 19.49 -9.74
C SER A 89 0.28 19.16 -9.84
N LEU A 90 0.84 18.49 -8.83
CA LEU A 90 2.21 18.00 -8.85
C LEU A 90 2.44 17.00 -9.99
N LEU A 91 1.53 16.05 -10.21
CA LEU A 91 1.63 15.05 -11.27
C LEU A 91 1.50 15.69 -12.66
N ALA A 92 0.59 16.63 -12.84
CA ALA A 92 0.45 17.38 -14.09
C ALA A 92 1.76 18.13 -14.41
N THR A 93 2.33 18.81 -13.41
CA THR A 93 3.63 19.47 -13.53
C THR A 93 4.75 18.47 -13.85
N ALA A 94 4.75 17.29 -13.24
CA ALA A 94 5.74 16.23 -13.49
C ALA A 94 5.61 15.55 -14.86
N ALA A 95 4.41 15.56 -15.46
CA ALA A 95 4.16 15.04 -16.80
C ALA A 95 4.69 15.97 -17.88
N VAL A 96 4.54 17.29 -17.68
CA VAL A 96 5.01 18.31 -18.62
C VAL A 96 6.50 18.61 -18.41
N SER A 97 6.91 18.83 -17.17
CA SER A 97 8.28 19.17 -16.82
C SER A 97 9.06 17.93 -16.42
N ARG A 98 10.25 17.74 -17.01
CA ARG A 98 11.23 16.74 -16.54
C ARG A 98 12.04 17.24 -15.33
N GLY A 99 11.46 18.17 -14.57
CA GLY A 99 12.09 18.87 -13.46
C GLY A 99 12.04 18.10 -12.14
N LEU A 100 11.98 18.83 -11.04
CA LEU A 100 11.99 18.26 -9.69
C LEU A 100 10.81 17.31 -9.44
N ALA A 101 9.61 17.68 -9.89
CA ALA A 101 8.41 16.85 -9.74
C ALA A 101 8.56 15.48 -10.40
N HIS A 102 9.16 15.42 -11.59
CA HIS A 102 9.48 14.16 -12.27
C HIS A 102 10.53 13.34 -11.50
N LYS A 103 11.57 13.99 -10.96
CA LYS A 103 12.57 13.33 -10.11
C LYS A 103 11.94 12.72 -8.85
N ILE A 104 10.99 13.41 -8.22
CA ILE A 104 10.24 12.89 -7.06
C ILE A 104 9.51 11.60 -7.45
N THR A 105 8.74 11.59 -8.54
CA THR A 105 8.02 10.37 -8.95
C THR A 105 8.97 9.23 -9.32
N ARG A 106 10.09 9.53 -9.96
CA ARG A 106 11.15 8.54 -10.23
C ARG A 106 11.74 7.98 -8.94
N ASN A 107 11.99 8.81 -7.94
CA ASN A 107 12.53 8.38 -6.64
C ASN A 107 11.51 7.54 -5.87
N LEU A 108 10.22 7.88 -5.89
CA LEU A 108 9.16 7.07 -5.30
C LEU A 108 9.08 5.68 -5.95
N LYS A 109 9.21 5.60 -7.28
CA LYS A 109 9.30 4.32 -7.99
C LYS A 109 10.47 3.47 -7.45
N TRP A 110 11.66 4.05 -7.35
CA TRP A 110 12.84 3.36 -6.83
C TRP A 110 12.67 2.93 -5.37
N LEU A 111 12.16 3.82 -4.51
CA LEU A 111 11.85 3.54 -3.12
C LEU A 111 10.94 2.32 -3.00
N ARG A 112 9.86 2.27 -3.79
CA ARG A 112 8.95 1.12 -3.79
C ARG A 112 9.63 -0.15 -4.29
N GLN A 113 10.38 -0.07 -5.39
CA GLN A 113 11.07 -1.23 -5.96
C GLN A 113 12.06 -1.83 -4.96
N ASN A 114 12.91 -1.01 -4.36
CA ASN A 114 13.88 -1.44 -3.36
C ASN A 114 13.20 -2.02 -2.13
N HIS A 115 12.13 -1.39 -1.65
CA HIS A 115 11.34 -1.95 -0.55
C HIS A 115 10.72 -3.31 -0.91
N VAL A 116 10.20 -3.50 -2.13
CA VAL A 116 9.67 -4.82 -2.55
C VAL A 116 10.78 -5.86 -2.56
N LEU A 117 11.93 -5.56 -3.14
CA LEU A 117 13.07 -6.48 -3.19
C LEU A 117 13.58 -6.83 -1.80
N TRP A 118 13.67 -5.84 -0.92
CA TRP A 118 14.07 -6.02 0.47
C TRP A 118 13.06 -6.90 1.23
N VAL A 119 11.76 -6.63 1.11
CA VAL A 119 10.71 -7.46 1.72
C VAL A 119 10.79 -8.90 1.22
N ASP A 120 10.89 -9.08 -0.09
CA ASP A 120 10.92 -10.42 -0.69
C ASP A 120 12.15 -11.22 -0.21
N LYS A 121 13.33 -10.58 -0.23
CA LYS A 121 14.57 -11.20 0.23
C LYS A 121 14.59 -11.48 1.73
N LEU A 122 14.00 -10.64 2.57
CA LEU A 122 14.09 -10.81 4.02
C LEU A 122 12.94 -11.60 4.65
N TYR A 123 11.72 -11.48 4.11
CA TYR A 123 10.53 -12.10 4.69
C TYR A 123 10.07 -13.33 3.91
N TYR A 124 10.33 -13.41 2.60
CA TYR A 124 9.79 -14.49 1.76
C TYR A 124 10.84 -15.47 1.23
N SER A 125 12.13 -15.15 1.27
CA SER A 125 13.22 -16.02 0.81
C SER A 125 13.26 -17.39 1.51
N HIS A 126 12.78 -17.48 2.75
CA HIS A 126 12.81 -18.71 3.54
C HIS A 126 11.49 -19.50 3.50
N LYS A 127 10.52 -19.09 2.68
CA LYS A 127 9.27 -19.85 2.57
C LYS A 127 9.53 -21.16 1.83
N PRO A 128 9.22 -22.33 2.42
CA PRO A 128 9.30 -23.58 1.70
C PRO A 128 8.35 -23.52 0.50
N PHE A 129 8.87 -23.76 -0.69
CA PHE A 129 8.04 -23.90 -1.88
C PHE A 129 7.48 -25.32 -1.92
N TRP A 130 6.17 -25.46 -2.17
CA TRP A 130 5.55 -26.78 -2.31
C TRP A 130 6.07 -27.46 -3.57
N LYS A 131 6.60 -28.68 -3.40
CA LYS A 131 7.13 -29.53 -4.45
C LYS A 131 6.15 -30.68 -4.73
N PRO A 132 5.42 -30.68 -5.86
CA PRO A 132 4.43 -31.71 -6.16
C PRO A 132 4.99 -33.13 -6.19
N GLN A 133 6.29 -33.26 -6.48
CA GLN A 133 6.97 -34.54 -6.61
C GLN A 133 7.32 -35.21 -5.27
N LEU A 134 7.20 -34.48 -4.15
CA LEU A 134 7.53 -35.02 -2.83
C LEU A 134 6.26 -35.49 -2.11
N PRO A 135 6.33 -36.62 -1.37
CA PRO A 135 5.24 -37.07 -0.54
C PRO A 135 4.95 -36.04 0.57
N GLN A 136 3.70 -35.97 1.02
CA GLN A 136 3.24 -35.02 2.04
C GLN A 136 4.03 -35.11 3.35
N ASN A 137 4.57 -36.29 3.66
CA ASN A 137 5.36 -36.54 4.88
C ASN A 137 6.86 -36.26 4.72
N SER A 138 7.29 -35.68 3.59
CA SER A 138 8.71 -35.40 3.37
C SER A 138 9.27 -34.47 4.45
N ALA A 139 10.54 -34.67 4.83
CA ALA A 139 11.23 -33.83 5.81
C ALA A 139 11.24 -32.33 5.41
N GLN A 140 11.11 -32.04 4.12
CA GLN A 140 11.04 -30.67 3.59
C GLN A 140 9.76 -29.92 3.96
N TYR A 141 8.68 -30.64 4.34
CA TYR A 141 7.42 -30.08 4.81
C TYR A 141 7.27 -30.10 6.33
N GLN A 142 8.17 -30.78 7.04
CA GLN A 142 8.16 -30.79 8.49
C GLN A 142 8.49 -29.39 9.01
N PRO A 143 7.83 -28.93 10.10
CA PRO A 143 8.13 -27.64 10.69
C PRO A 143 9.59 -27.58 11.12
N TYR A 144 10.25 -26.45 10.85
CA TYR A 144 11.64 -26.23 11.24
C TYR A 144 11.78 -26.36 12.75
N SER A 145 12.65 -27.25 13.22
CA SER A 145 12.99 -27.32 14.64
C SER A 145 13.69 -26.01 15.04
N LEU A 146 13.25 -25.44 16.16
CA LEU A 146 13.88 -24.23 16.69
C LEU A 146 15.31 -24.57 17.13
N PRO A 147 16.32 -23.76 16.76
CA PRO A 147 17.69 -24.04 17.14
C PRO A 147 17.86 -23.97 18.66
N THR A 148 18.69 -24.85 19.22
CA THR A 148 18.99 -24.87 20.66
C THR A 148 19.57 -23.52 21.09
N PRO A 149 19.12 -22.94 22.21
CA PRO A 149 19.65 -21.67 22.72
C PRO A 149 21.17 -21.71 22.88
N GLY A 150 21.88 -20.69 22.38
CA GLY A 150 23.34 -20.61 22.45
C GLY A 150 24.08 -21.41 21.36
N SER A 151 23.38 -22.19 20.55
CA SER A 151 23.98 -22.84 19.39
C SER A 151 24.38 -21.82 18.31
N ARG A 152 25.35 -22.17 17.45
CA ARG A 152 25.75 -21.33 16.31
C ARG A 152 24.54 -20.94 15.42
N PRO A 153 23.60 -21.84 15.08
CA PRO A 153 22.37 -21.47 14.37
C PRO A 153 21.50 -20.45 15.12
N ASP A 154 21.35 -20.55 16.45
CA ASP A 154 20.62 -19.57 17.26
C ASP A 154 21.30 -18.20 17.21
N HIS A 155 22.63 -18.13 17.32
CA HIS A 155 23.38 -16.87 17.16
C HIS A 155 23.15 -16.21 15.80
N ILE A 156 23.18 -17.00 14.71
CA ILE A 156 22.90 -16.50 13.36
C ILE A 156 21.46 -15.98 13.26
N LEU A 157 20.49 -16.73 13.79
CA LEU A 157 19.08 -16.34 13.79
C LEU A 157 18.86 -15.03 14.56
N ARG A 158 19.45 -14.89 15.75
CA ARG A 158 19.38 -13.66 16.57
C ARG A 158 20.02 -12.47 15.85
N LYS A 159 21.19 -12.66 15.24
CA LYS A 159 21.86 -11.61 14.45
C LYS A 159 20.99 -11.17 13.28
N ASN A 160 20.43 -12.12 12.53
CA ASN A 160 19.52 -11.83 11.41
C ASN A 160 18.24 -11.12 11.89
N ARG A 161 17.68 -11.51 13.04
CA ARG A 161 16.50 -10.83 13.63
C ARG A 161 16.83 -9.39 14.00
N LYS A 162 17.97 -9.12 14.64
CA LYS A 162 18.42 -7.76 14.97
C LYS A 162 18.56 -6.90 13.70
N MET A 163 19.18 -7.44 12.66
CA MET A 163 19.33 -6.75 11.38
C MET A 163 17.98 -6.45 10.72
N ARG A 164 17.02 -7.40 10.75
CA ARG A 164 15.66 -7.18 10.24
C ARG A 164 14.92 -6.07 11.00
N LEU A 165 15.03 -6.05 12.33
CA LEU A 165 14.40 -5.01 13.15
C LEU A 165 14.98 -3.62 12.84
N PHE A 166 16.29 -3.53 12.67
CA PHE A 166 16.95 -2.29 12.27
C PHE A 166 16.48 -1.81 10.89
N ASP A 167 16.42 -2.70 9.91
CA ASP A 167 15.93 -2.37 8.56
C ASP A 167 14.45 -1.95 8.55
N GLU A 168 13.62 -2.57 9.39
CA GLU A 168 12.21 -2.21 9.57
C GLU A 168 12.07 -0.82 10.20
N GLN A 169 12.86 -0.52 11.23
CA GLN A 169 12.94 0.83 11.82
C GLN A 169 13.39 1.87 10.80
N CYS A 170 14.39 1.56 9.96
CA CYS A 170 14.84 2.45 8.90
C CYS A 170 13.74 2.70 7.85
N SER A 171 13.02 1.64 7.46
CA SER A 171 11.88 1.75 6.54
C SER A 171 10.75 2.59 7.12
N ASN A 172 10.49 2.46 8.42
CA ASN A 172 9.52 3.28 9.14
C ASN A 172 9.96 4.74 9.22
N ALA A 173 11.25 5.02 9.49
CA ALA A 173 11.80 6.37 9.50
C ALA A 173 11.64 7.07 8.15
N ILE A 174 11.90 6.37 7.04
CA ILE A 174 11.63 6.90 5.69
C ILE A 174 10.13 7.18 5.51
N GLY A 175 9.27 6.28 6.00
CA GLY A 175 7.82 6.49 6.01
C GLY A 175 7.40 7.76 6.75
N GLU A 176 8.02 8.07 7.89
CA GLU A 176 7.78 9.29 8.64
C GLU A 176 8.28 10.54 7.91
N VAL A 177 9.47 10.49 7.28
CA VAL A 177 9.95 11.60 6.43
C VAL A 177 8.98 11.87 5.28
N VAL A 178 8.45 10.82 4.67
CA VAL A 178 7.41 10.96 3.63
C VAL A 178 6.15 11.61 4.20
N LYS A 179 5.67 11.19 5.38
CA LYS A 179 4.50 11.81 6.02
C LYS A 179 4.72 13.27 6.40
N MET A 180 5.92 13.62 6.87
CA MET A 180 6.29 15.01 7.16
C MET A 180 6.28 15.86 5.89
N ALA A 181 6.83 15.35 4.78
CA ALA A 181 6.80 16.03 3.49
C ALA A 181 5.36 16.19 2.95
N GLU A 182 4.53 15.15 3.09
CA GLU A 182 3.10 15.21 2.76
C GLU A 182 2.37 16.28 3.58
N GLY A 183 2.63 16.35 4.89
CA GLY A 183 2.02 17.34 5.78
C GLY A 183 2.47 18.77 5.50
N ARG A 184 3.75 18.98 5.15
CA ARG A 184 4.29 20.31 4.82
C ARG A 184 3.71 20.89 3.53
N HIS A 185 3.52 20.05 2.51
CA HIS A 185 3.08 20.49 1.18
C HIS A 185 1.63 20.18 0.87
N ASP A 186 0.88 19.61 1.82
CA ASP A 186 -0.48 19.12 1.61
C ASP A 186 -0.58 18.20 0.38
N ILE A 187 0.33 17.25 0.22
CA ILE A 187 0.34 16.29 -0.90
C ILE A 187 0.25 14.84 -0.41
N ILE A 188 0.08 13.90 -1.34
CA ILE A 188 0.10 12.46 -1.09
C ILE A 188 1.21 11.85 -1.95
N LEU A 189 2.22 11.30 -1.30
CA LEU A 189 3.34 10.56 -1.90
C LEU A 189 3.15 9.04 -1.82
N GLY A 190 2.18 8.58 -1.03
CA GLY A 190 1.73 7.20 -0.96
C GLY A 190 2.24 6.46 0.28
N ARG A 191 2.04 5.15 0.34
CA ARG A 191 2.35 4.32 1.51
C ARG A 191 3.17 3.09 1.10
N LEU A 192 4.26 2.85 1.82
CA LEU A 192 4.99 1.59 1.75
C LEU A 192 4.27 0.57 2.65
N ARG A 193 3.78 -0.53 2.06
CA ARG A 193 3.23 -1.66 2.81
C ARG A 193 4.22 -2.83 2.77
N LEU A 194 4.55 -3.33 3.96
CA LEU A 194 5.35 -4.55 4.21
C LEU A 194 4.61 -5.81 3.78
N LYS A 195 3.30 -5.87 4.06
CA LYS A 195 2.49 -7.08 3.85
C LYS A 195 1.94 -7.16 2.42
N ARG A 196 1.96 -8.36 1.83
CA ARG A 196 1.16 -8.67 0.63
C ARG A 196 -0.31 -8.45 0.96
N TRP A 197 -1.09 -7.97 -0.01
CA TRP A 197 -2.53 -7.69 0.04
C TRP A 197 -3.43 -8.93 0.29
N GLN A 198 -3.11 -9.75 1.29
CA GLN A 198 -3.95 -10.85 1.74
C GLN A 198 -4.01 -10.80 3.27
N GLN A 199 -5.26 -10.74 3.77
CA GLN A 199 -5.69 -10.77 5.18
C GLN A 199 -5.70 -9.43 5.96
N GLU A 200 -6.70 -8.60 5.66
CA GLU A 200 -7.43 -7.77 6.65
C GLU A 200 -8.94 -8.12 6.64
N TRP A 201 -9.32 -9.27 6.07
CA TRP A 201 -10.63 -9.88 6.30
C TRP A 201 -10.42 -10.91 7.39
N SER A 202 -10.75 -10.56 8.64
CA SER A 202 -10.81 -11.36 9.88
C SER A 202 -10.01 -10.71 11.00
N SER A 203 -10.59 -9.71 11.65
CA SER A 203 -10.43 -9.41 13.08
C SER A 203 -11.67 -8.63 13.52
#